data_AF-A0A3N5P1Q7-F1
#
_entry.id   AF-A0A3N5P1Q7-F1
#
_cell.length_a   1.000
_cell.length_b   1.000
_cell.length_c   1.000
_cell.angle_alpha   90.00
_cell.angle_beta   90.00
_cell.angle_gamma   90.00
#
_symmetry.space_group_name_H-M   'P 1'
#
loop_
_entity.id
_entity.type
_entity.pdbx_description
1 polymer ?
#
loop_
_entity_poly.entity_id
_entity_poly.type
_entity_poly.pdbx_seq_one_letter_code
_entity_poly.pdbx_strand_id
1 'polypeptide(L)'
;MTDSNRPAPTGPLAGMRILDLTTVLLGPYATKILGDLGADVIKIEPVAGEGRRFSGPSRHRGMGCTFLVLNRAKRGVAINLKEPAGRDAFLRLAATADAIVHNSRVQAMVRLGLDYEGLRRVKPDIVYCY
;
A
#
# COMPACT_ATOMS: atom_id res chain seq x y z
N MET A 1 7.61 14.22 15.19
CA MET A 1 9.05 13.99 14.93
C MET A 1 9.19 13.67 13.45
N THR A 2 9.63 14.64 12.66
CA THR A 2 10.09 14.38 11.29
C THR A 2 11.38 13.59 11.40
N ASP A 3 11.41 12.42 10.76
CA ASP A 3 12.56 11.52 10.74
C ASP A 3 13.66 12.19 9.88
N SER A 4 14.42 13.08 10.50
CA SER A 4 15.38 14.01 9.88
C SER A 4 16.66 13.34 9.36
N ASN A 5 16.76 12.01 9.46
CA ASN A 5 17.97 11.25 9.15
C ASN A 5 17.81 10.26 7.99
N ARG A 6 16.69 10.30 7.25
CA ARG A 6 16.54 9.48 6.04
C ARG A 6 17.10 10.24 4.83
N PRO A 7 18.02 9.63 4.05
CA PRO A 7 18.45 10.24 2.79
C PRO A 7 17.22 10.55 1.93
N ALA A 8 17.23 11.72 1.27
CA ALA A 8 16.13 12.12 0.41
C ALA A 8 15.85 11.03 -0.64
N PRO A 9 14.59 10.72 -0.95
CA PRO A 9 14.27 9.77 -2.00
C PRO A 9 14.95 10.19 -3.31
N THR A 10 15.63 9.26 -3.97
CA THR A 10 16.29 9.47 -5.27
C THR A 10 15.65 8.58 -6.33
N GLY A 11 15.70 8.99 -7.59
CA GLY A 11 15.16 8.21 -8.72
C GLY A 11 14.02 8.93 -9.44
N PRO A 12 13.56 8.40 -10.57
CA PRO A 12 12.57 9.07 -11.43
C PRO A 12 11.19 9.23 -10.78
N LEU A 13 10.88 8.45 -9.73
CA LEU A 13 9.63 8.56 -8.97
C LEU A 13 9.83 9.19 -7.58
N ALA A 14 10.98 9.82 -7.34
CA ALA A 14 11.22 10.55 -6.11
C ALA A 14 10.15 11.61 -5.86
N GLY A 15 9.61 11.64 -4.64
CA GLY A 15 8.52 12.54 -4.24
C GLY A 15 7.12 11.98 -4.47
N MET A 16 6.95 10.89 -5.22
CA MET A 16 5.67 10.23 -5.39
C MET A 16 5.32 9.35 -4.19
N ARG A 17 4.06 9.39 -3.74
CA ARG A 17 3.52 8.51 -2.70
C ARG A 17 2.44 7.58 -3.26
N ILE A 18 2.59 6.29 -2.98
CA ILE A 18 1.69 5.24 -3.48
C ILE A 18 1.13 4.44 -2.31
N LEU A 19 -0.20 4.27 -2.26
CA LEU A 19 -0.82 3.30 -1.35
C LEU A 19 -1.03 1.97 -2.08
N ASP A 20 -0.44 0.93 -1.52
CA ASP A 20 -0.47 -0.42 -2.05
C ASP A 20 -1.40 -1.30 -1.20
N LEU A 21 -2.59 -1.58 -1.73
CA LEU A 21 -3.55 -2.54 -1.16
C LEU A 21 -3.49 -3.90 -1.89
N THR A 22 -2.53 -4.09 -2.78
CA THR A 22 -2.40 -5.32 -3.54
C THR A 22 -1.91 -6.47 -2.66
N THR A 23 -2.15 -7.69 -3.09
CA THR A 23 -1.74 -8.91 -2.38
C THR A 23 -1.21 -9.97 -3.35
N VAL A 24 -0.66 -11.05 -2.79
CA VAL A 24 -0.27 -12.29 -3.47
C VAL A 24 1.06 -12.21 -4.25
N LEU A 25 1.08 -11.60 -5.43
CA LEU A 25 2.25 -11.65 -6.31
C LEU A 25 2.37 -10.44 -7.25
N LEU A 26 1.49 -10.32 -8.25
CA LEU A 26 1.68 -9.40 -9.38
C LEU A 26 1.53 -7.93 -8.98
N GLY A 27 0.52 -7.60 -8.18
CA GLY A 27 0.36 -6.26 -7.64
C GLY A 27 1.55 -5.82 -6.78
N PRO A 28 1.96 -6.64 -5.78
CA PRO A 28 3.13 -6.30 -4.97
C PRO A 28 4.42 -6.20 -5.80
N TYR A 29 4.57 -6.98 -6.86
CA TYR A 29 5.68 -6.89 -7.81
C TYR A 29 5.69 -5.56 -8.57
N ALA A 30 4.55 -5.11 -9.08
CA ALA A 30 4.43 -3.84 -9.77
C ALA A 30 4.77 -2.66 -8.83
N THR A 31 4.14 -2.60 -7.66
CA THR A 31 4.39 -1.51 -6.70
C THR A 31 5.79 -1.56 -6.09
N LYS A 32 6.40 -2.75 -6.05
CA LYS A 32 7.81 -2.89 -5.71
C LYS A 32 8.71 -2.17 -6.72
N ILE A 33 8.48 -2.33 -8.01
CA ILE A 33 9.27 -1.64 -9.04
C ILE A 33 9.16 -0.12 -8.84
N LEU A 34 7.97 0.38 -8.52
CA LEU A 34 7.76 1.80 -8.23
C LEU A 34 8.58 2.27 -7.01
N GLY A 35 8.63 1.45 -5.95
CA GLY A 35 9.49 1.70 -4.79
C GLY A 35 10.99 1.67 -5.11
N ASP A 36 11.43 0.71 -5.93
CA ASP A 36 12.83 0.64 -6.40
C ASP A 36 13.22 1.86 -7.27
N LEU A 37 12.24 2.48 -7.94
CA LEU A 37 12.40 3.71 -8.72
C LEU A 37 12.29 5.01 -7.88
N GLY A 38 12.17 4.89 -6.55
CA GLY A 38 12.23 6.01 -5.61
C GLY A 38 10.90 6.48 -5.03
N ALA A 39 9.78 5.82 -5.35
CA ALA A 39 8.48 6.17 -4.78
C ALA A 39 8.37 5.76 -3.30
N ASP A 40 7.67 6.56 -2.51
CA ASP A 40 7.25 6.24 -1.14
C ASP A 40 6.02 5.32 -1.17
N VAL A 41 6.27 4.01 -1.19
CA VAL A 41 5.21 2.99 -1.24
C VAL A 41 4.80 2.57 0.16
N ILE A 42 3.54 2.83 0.51
CA ILE A 42 2.93 2.43 1.78
C ILE A 42 2.03 1.22 1.52
N LYS A 43 2.46 0.05 2.00
CA LYS A 43 1.67 -1.18 1.96
C LYS A 43 0.61 -1.15 3.05
N ILE A 44 -0.66 -1.20 2.66
CA ILE A 44 -1.78 -1.37 3.58
C ILE A 44 -2.04 -2.87 3.73
N GLU A 45 -2.10 -3.33 4.97
CA GLU A 45 -2.32 -4.73 5.30
C GLU A 45 -3.44 -4.92 6.33
N PRO A 46 -4.10 -6.09 6.34
CA PRO A 46 -4.93 -6.50 7.47
C PRO A 46 -4.11 -6.52 8.77
N VAL A 47 -4.77 -6.36 9.92
CA VAL A 47 -4.13 -6.43 11.25
C VAL A 47 -3.44 -7.77 11.50
N ALA A 48 -3.97 -8.85 10.95
CA ALA A 48 -3.35 -10.17 11.00
C ALA A 48 -2.11 -10.32 10.10
N GLY A 49 -1.83 -9.33 9.24
CA GLY A 49 -0.85 -9.39 8.17
C GLY A 49 -1.40 -10.04 6.89
N GLU A 50 -0.76 -9.75 5.74
CA GLU A 50 -1.07 -10.44 4.49
C GLU A 50 -0.67 -11.93 4.55
N GLY A 51 -1.47 -12.83 3.95
CA GLY A 51 -1.19 -14.27 3.94
C GLY A 51 0.19 -14.68 3.38
N ARG A 52 0.79 -13.86 2.51
CA ARG A 52 2.16 -14.11 2.01
C ARG A 52 3.24 -14.01 3.08
N ARG A 53 2.97 -13.33 4.21
CA ARG A 53 3.86 -13.32 5.39
C ARG A 53 3.99 -14.70 6.03
N PHE A 54 3.01 -15.57 5.86
CA PHE A 54 2.92 -16.86 6.56
C PHE A 54 2.98 -18.07 5.62
N SER A 55 3.31 -17.87 4.35
CA SER A 55 3.42 -18.96 3.35
C SER A 55 4.84 -19.12 2.82
N GLY A 56 5.16 -20.36 2.45
CA GLY A 56 6.47 -20.73 1.90
C GLY A 56 7.59 -20.81 2.95
N PRO A 57 8.83 -21.06 2.51
CA PRO A 57 10.00 -21.10 3.38
C PRO A 57 10.16 -19.77 4.16
N SER A 58 10.40 -19.87 5.45
CA SER A 58 10.63 -18.71 6.32
C SER A 58 11.56 -19.07 7.48
N ARG A 59 12.43 -18.12 7.85
CA ARG A 59 13.32 -18.26 9.02
C ARG A 59 12.58 -17.98 10.33
N HIS A 60 11.64 -17.03 10.29
CA HIS A 60 10.79 -16.66 11.41
C HIS A 60 9.33 -16.54 10.95
N ARG A 61 8.38 -16.79 11.86
CA ARG A 61 6.95 -16.62 11.58
C ARG A 61 6.67 -15.19 11.14
N GLY A 62 5.93 -15.01 10.05
CA GLY A 62 5.62 -13.69 9.47
C GLY A 62 6.66 -13.16 8.48
N MET A 63 7.74 -13.92 8.24
CA MET A 63 8.82 -13.61 7.29
C MET A 63 8.81 -14.53 6.06
N GLY A 64 7.64 -14.79 5.49
CA GLY A 64 7.52 -15.55 4.24
C GLY A 64 8.41 -14.97 3.14
N CYS A 65 9.22 -15.83 2.50
CA CYS A 65 10.27 -15.40 1.58
C CYS A 65 9.74 -14.50 0.44
N THR A 66 8.59 -14.86 -0.14
CA THR A 66 8.01 -14.06 -1.24
C THR A 66 7.50 -12.71 -0.75
N PHE A 67 6.92 -12.63 0.45
CA PHE A 67 6.50 -11.36 1.01
C PHE A 67 7.69 -10.41 1.17
N LEU A 68 8.80 -10.90 1.70
CA LEU A 68 10.02 -10.10 1.88
C LEU A 68 10.57 -9.60 0.53
N VAL A 69 10.63 -10.48 -0.46
CA VAL A 69 11.16 -10.14 -1.79
C VAL A 69 10.30 -9.09 -2.49
N LEU A 70 8.97 -9.20 -2.40
CA LEU A 70 8.02 -8.34 -3.10
C LEU A 70 7.67 -7.05 -2.35
N ASN A 71 8.00 -6.96 -1.07
CA ASN A 71 7.69 -5.76 -0.28
C ASN A 71 8.95 -5.09 0.28
N ARG A 72 10.14 -5.51 -0.17
CA ARG A 72 11.38 -4.74 0.05
C ARG A 72 11.21 -3.34 -0.55
N ALA A 73 11.70 -2.33 0.18
CA ALA A 73 11.50 -0.89 -0.05
C ALA A 73 10.14 -0.29 0.34
N LYS A 74 9.14 -1.09 0.75
CA LYS A 74 7.83 -0.57 1.18
C LYS A 74 7.76 -0.34 2.68
N ARG A 75 6.94 0.64 3.11
CA ARG A 75 6.56 0.84 4.52
C ARG A 75 5.21 0.18 4.76
N GLY A 76 5.15 -0.77 5.69
CA GLY A 76 3.91 -1.46 6.03
C GLY A 76 3.12 -0.74 7.12
N VAL A 77 1.80 -0.63 6.95
CA VAL A 77 0.87 -0.24 8.01
C VAL A 77 -0.32 -1.19 8.03
N ALA A 78 -0.67 -1.66 9.22
CA ALA A 78 -1.82 -2.52 9.44
C ALA A 78 -3.06 -1.66 9.72
N ILE A 79 -4.09 -1.79 8.89
CA ILE A 79 -5.36 -1.05 9.02
C ILE A 79 -6.53 -2.01 8.80
N ASN A 80 -7.47 -2.05 9.74
CA ASN A 80 -8.75 -2.70 9.49
C ASN A 80 -9.70 -1.75 8.75
N LEU A 81 -9.75 -1.86 7.43
CA LEU A 81 -10.57 -0.99 6.57
C LEU A 81 -12.09 -1.17 6.76
N LYS A 82 -12.52 -2.25 7.43
CA LYS A 82 -13.95 -2.49 7.70
C LYS A 82 -14.46 -1.65 8.86
N GLU A 83 -13.56 -1.17 9.73
CA GLU A 83 -13.93 -0.28 10.82
C GLU A 83 -13.97 1.17 10.32
N PRO A 84 -14.97 1.98 10.75
CA PRO A 84 -15.04 3.40 10.39
C PRO A 84 -13.73 4.14 10.67
N ALA A 85 -13.13 3.94 11.84
CA ALA A 85 -11.86 4.58 12.21
C ALA A 85 -10.69 4.16 11.30
N GLY A 86 -10.67 2.90 10.86
CA GLY A 86 -9.65 2.40 9.94
C GLY A 86 -9.83 2.93 8.53
N ARG A 87 -11.07 3.02 8.05
CA ARG A 87 -11.43 3.68 6.80
C ARG A 87 -11.03 5.14 6.81
N ASP A 88 -11.34 5.88 7.88
CA ASP A 88 -11.00 7.29 8.01
C ASP A 88 -9.47 7.50 8.05
N ALA A 89 -8.75 6.63 8.75
CA ALA A 89 -7.28 6.65 8.74
C ALA A 89 -6.71 6.42 7.34
N PHE A 90 -7.27 5.48 6.59
CA PHE A 90 -6.88 5.25 5.20
C PHE A 90 -7.20 6.45 4.30
N LEU A 91 -8.38 7.07 4.43
CA LEU A 91 -8.75 8.26 3.66
C LEU A 91 -7.81 9.45 3.94
N ARG A 92 -7.34 9.61 5.19
CA ARG A 92 -6.30 10.61 5.52
C ARG A 92 -4.96 10.31 4.84
N LEU A 93 -4.59 9.04 4.70
CA LEU A 93 -3.40 8.66 3.94
C LEU A 93 -3.59 8.94 2.44
N ALA A 94 -4.76 8.57 1.91
CA ALA A 94 -5.12 8.72 0.50
C ALA A 94 -5.11 10.19 0.05
N ALA A 95 -5.53 11.12 0.93
CA ALA A 95 -5.45 12.56 0.67
C ALA A 95 -4.02 13.08 0.41
N THR A 96 -2.99 12.32 0.80
CA THR A 96 -1.57 12.66 0.60
C THR A 96 -0.87 11.80 -0.45
N ALA A 97 -1.60 10.87 -1.08
CA ALA A 97 -1.05 9.94 -2.06
C ALA A 97 -1.29 10.44 -3.49
N ASP A 98 -0.41 10.06 -4.40
CA ASP A 98 -0.53 10.32 -5.83
C ASP A 98 -1.22 9.17 -6.56
N ALA A 99 -1.05 7.94 -6.05
CA ALA A 99 -1.70 6.77 -6.61
C ALA A 99 -2.16 5.77 -5.55
N ILE A 100 -3.21 5.01 -5.89
CA ILE A 100 -3.69 3.85 -5.16
C ILE A 100 -3.69 2.66 -6.11
N VAL A 101 -3.13 1.54 -5.66
CA VAL A 101 -3.07 0.28 -6.41
C VAL A 101 -3.72 -0.82 -5.58
N HIS A 102 -4.71 -1.53 -6.15
CA HIS A 102 -5.38 -2.64 -5.47
C HIS A 102 -5.76 -3.73 -6.45
N ASN A 103 -5.76 -4.99 -6.01
CA ASN A 103 -6.35 -6.11 -6.78
C ASN A 103 -7.59 -6.70 -6.08
N SER A 104 -8.20 -5.92 -5.19
CA SER A 104 -9.47 -6.26 -4.54
C SER A 104 -10.65 -6.16 -5.50
N ARG A 105 -11.60 -7.10 -5.42
CA ARG A 105 -12.84 -7.08 -6.23
C ARG A 105 -13.52 -5.70 -6.15
N VAL A 106 -13.96 -5.18 -7.29
CA VAL A 106 -14.59 -3.85 -7.41
C VAL A 106 -15.70 -3.65 -6.37
N GLN A 107 -16.62 -4.60 -6.23
CA GLN A 107 -17.73 -4.49 -5.27
C GLN A 107 -17.27 -4.43 -3.81
N ALA A 108 -16.09 -4.98 -3.48
CA ALA A 108 -15.53 -4.85 -2.15
C ALA A 108 -15.04 -3.42 -1.89
N MET A 109 -14.37 -2.79 -2.86
CA MET A 109 -13.93 -1.39 -2.75
C MET A 109 -15.12 -0.43 -2.67
N VAL A 110 -16.17 -0.66 -3.45
CA VAL A 110 -17.44 0.11 -3.36
C VAL A 110 -18.06 -0.01 -1.97
N ARG A 111 -18.14 -1.22 -1.40
CA ARG A 111 -18.67 -1.41 -0.03
C ARG A 111 -17.83 -0.72 1.05
N LEU A 112 -16.52 -0.64 0.84
CA LEU A 112 -15.62 0.10 1.72
C LEU A 112 -15.68 1.61 1.45
N GLY A 113 -16.37 2.05 0.39
CA GLY A 113 -16.37 3.43 -0.09
C GLY A 113 -14.96 3.93 -0.43
N LEU A 114 -14.13 3.04 -0.97
CA LEU A 114 -12.74 3.26 -1.40
C LEU A 114 -12.58 2.99 -2.90
N ASP A 115 -13.69 2.93 -3.63
CA ASP A 115 -13.70 2.98 -5.09
C ASP A 115 -13.24 4.35 -5.60
N TYR A 116 -13.05 4.47 -6.91
CA TYR A 116 -12.53 5.70 -7.53
C TYR A 116 -13.33 6.95 -7.11
N GLU A 117 -14.66 6.89 -7.16
CA GLU A 117 -15.51 8.02 -6.77
C GLU A 117 -15.40 8.37 -5.29
N GLY A 118 -15.25 7.38 -4.40
CA GLY A 118 -15.01 7.61 -2.97
C GLY A 118 -13.68 8.31 -2.72
N LEU A 119 -12.63 7.90 -3.42
CA LEU A 119 -11.28 8.44 -3.27
C LEU A 119 -11.09 9.81 -3.92
N ARG A 120 -11.72 10.03 -5.07
CA ARG A 120 -11.65 11.31 -5.78
C ARG A 120 -12.22 12.47 -4.95
N ARG A 121 -13.15 12.19 -4.02
CA ARG A 121 -13.67 13.18 -3.07
C ARG A 121 -12.62 13.71 -2.10
N VAL A 122 -11.59 12.90 -1.77
CA VAL A 122 -10.49 13.30 -0.86
C VAL A 122 -9.23 13.74 -1.60
N LYS A 123 -9.01 13.23 -2.82
CA LYS A 123 -7.88 13.57 -3.69
C LYS A 123 -8.35 13.61 -5.16
N PRO A 124 -8.74 14.78 -5.69
CA PRO A 124 -9.40 14.89 -7.01
C PRO A 124 -8.58 14.44 -8.22
N ASP A 125 -7.26 14.45 -8.09
CA ASP A 125 -6.24 14.09 -9.08
C ASP A 125 -5.57 12.73 -8.79
N ILE A 126 -6.16 11.91 -7.91
CA ILE A 126 -5.63 10.59 -7.58
C ILE A 126 -5.58 9.68 -8.82
N VAL A 127 -4.47 8.98 -9.00
CA VAL A 127 -4.40 7.86 -9.95
C VAL A 127 -4.94 6.60 -9.27
N TYR A 128 -5.99 6.01 -9.82
CA TYR A 128 -6.61 4.79 -9.30
C TYR A 128 -6.35 3.60 -10.23
N CYS A 129 -5.60 2.62 -9.75
CA CYS A 129 -5.22 1.43 -10.51
C CYS A 129 -5.82 0.16 -9.85
N TYR A 130 -6.62 -0.55 -10.64
CA TYR A 130 -7.21 -1.86 -10.32
C TYR A 130 -6.47 -2.99 -11.05
#